data_AF-A0A166BNT9-F1
#
_entry.id   AF-A0A166BNT9-F1
#
_cell.length_a   1.000
_cell.length_b   1.000
_cell.length_c   1.000
_cell.angle_alpha   90.00
_cell.angle_beta   90.00
_cell.angle_gamma   90.00
#
_symmetry.space_group_name_H-M   'P 1'
#
loop_
_entity.id
_entity.type
_entity.pdbx_description
1 polymer ?
#
loop_
_entity_poly.entity_id
_entity_poly.type
_entity_poly.pdbx_seq_one_letter_code
_entity_poly.pdbx_strand_id
1 'polypeptide(L)'
;MLSKKKKMSIIGLMEYFFKEFLIEAKNKNLNTLDKKIEKFFKVNDFKIKDFIKIDKFPIPVFGSETNVEKLMDFVLTLPQNIYEINNNKIKGVLIFIDEFQIIKELDDYKDSFLWKLRNYIQNQNNVSYLFSGSISMQDELISEIASQRGVFGGRMITINMPPFTKETVKSYLKQKAPNLIFSDTGFNKFYKCTSGIPAYVNIFATLLPKDIKLDEHMVKIEFEDKIKVINSHLVVMWDKLTLREQYIIISLLDGPLKRNEIANKLGVTTGSISRPLVNLQHQELIVLENNLYYLSEPILKRWLELEYSKNMNFLFRLY
;
A
#
# COMPACT_ATOMS: atom_id res chain seq x y z
N MET A 1 -21.47 1.89 -18.94
CA MET A 1 -20.30 2.14 -19.81
C MET A 1 -19.25 2.98 -19.06
N LEU A 2 -18.71 2.44 -17.95
CA LEU A 2 -17.78 3.15 -17.05
C LEU A 2 -16.78 2.15 -16.46
N SER A 3 -15.69 1.88 -17.17
CA SER A 3 -14.43 1.38 -16.59
C SER A 3 -13.29 1.49 -17.62
N LYS A 4 -13.00 2.70 -18.10
CA LYS A 4 -11.64 2.97 -18.57
C LYS A 4 -10.83 3.25 -17.31
N LYS A 5 -10.04 2.27 -16.86
CA LYS A 5 -8.91 2.50 -15.94
C LYS A 5 -8.19 3.75 -16.46
N LYS A 6 -8.19 4.85 -15.70
CA LYS A 6 -7.25 5.95 -15.98
C LYS A 6 -5.87 5.34 -15.75
N LYS A 7 -5.18 4.93 -16.83
CA LYS A 7 -3.76 4.61 -16.74
C LYS A 7 -3.07 5.82 -16.11
N MET A 8 -2.29 5.61 -15.05
CA MET A 8 -1.49 6.67 -14.45
C MET A 8 -0.58 7.25 -15.53
N SER A 9 -0.56 8.59 -15.66
CA SER A 9 0.30 9.29 -16.61
C SER A 9 1.31 10.12 -15.84
N ILE A 10 2.50 10.34 -16.41
CA ILE A 10 3.51 11.22 -15.82
C ILE A 10 2.92 12.61 -15.57
N ILE A 11 2.14 13.15 -16.51
CA ILE A 11 1.48 14.45 -16.36
C ILE A 11 0.55 14.43 -15.14
N GLY A 12 -0.32 13.44 -15.01
CA GLY A 12 -1.24 13.33 -13.87
C GLY A 12 -0.51 13.18 -12.54
N LEU A 13 0.60 12.43 -12.51
CA LEU A 13 1.44 12.29 -11.32
C LEU A 13 2.12 13.62 -10.92
N MET A 14 2.65 14.36 -11.90
CA MET A 14 3.27 15.67 -11.65
C MET A 14 2.26 16.72 -11.21
N GLU A 15 1.06 16.72 -11.80
CA GLU A 15 -0.04 17.58 -11.35
C GLU A 15 -0.43 17.27 -9.90
N TYR A 16 -0.49 15.99 -9.54
CA TYR A 16 -0.78 15.56 -8.18
C TYR A 16 0.30 16.03 -7.19
N PHE A 17 1.58 15.76 -7.47
CA PHE A 17 2.69 16.22 -6.60
C PHE A 17 2.71 17.73 -6.44
N PHE A 18 2.56 18.47 -7.53
CA PHE A 18 2.54 19.93 -7.49
C PHE A 18 1.43 20.45 -6.56
N LYS A 19 0.22 19.91 -6.70
CA LYS A 19 -0.93 20.29 -5.86
C LYS A 19 -0.66 20.01 -4.39
N GLU A 20 -0.17 18.82 -4.04
CA GLU A 20 0.12 18.45 -2.65
C GLU A 20 1.23 19.34 -2.04
N PHE A 21 2.28 19.66 -2.80
CA PHE A 21 3.33 20.57 -2.33
C PHE A 21 2.80 21.96 -2.02
N LEU A 22 1.88 22.50 -2.83
CA LEU A 22 1.26 23.80 -2.58
C LEU A 22 0.34 23.78 -1.35
N ILE A 23 -0.46 22.73 -1.21
CA ILE A 23 -1.36 22.55 -0.05
C ILE A 23 -0.53 22.54 1.23
N GLU A 24 0.54 21.75 1.28
CA GLU A 24 1.33 21.61 2.49
C GLU A 24 2.18 22.85 2.80
N ALA A 25 2.77 23.50 1.79
CA ALA A 25 3.49 24.76 1.98
C ALA A 25 2.59 25.85 2.58
N LYS A 26 1.32 25.89 2.14
CA LYS A 26 0.30 26.80 2.68
C LYS A 26 -0.09 26.44 4.12
N ASN A 27 -0.32 25.16 4.42
CA ASN A 27 -0.62 24.70 5.78
C ASN A 27 0.47 25.12 6.78
N LYS A 28 1.71 25.22 6.32
CA LYS A 28 2.88 25.64 7.10
C LYS A 28 3.17 27.15 7.04
N ASN A 29 2.31 27.96 6.43
CA ASN A 29 2.48 29.41 6.27
C ASN A 29 3.86 29.79 5.66
N LEU A 30 4.32 29.00 4.69
CA LEU A 30 5.57 29.27 3.97
C LEU A 30 5.34 30.36 2.93
N ASN A 31 6.30 31.29 2.80
CA ASN A 31 6.12 32.47 1.95
C ASN A 31 6.06 32.08 0.47
N THR A 32 5.21 32.80 -0.24
CA THR A 32 4.74 32.61 -1.61
C THR A 32 5.88 32.36 -2.61
N LEU A 33 5.98 31.11 -3.03
CA LEU A 33 6.68 30.67 -4.24
C LEU A 33 6.13 31.35 -5.52
N ASP A 34 4.94 31.93 -5.44
CA ASP A 34 4.12 32.46 -6.53
C ASP A 34 4.89 33.30 -7.55
N LYS A 35 5.72 34.28 -7.14
CA LYS A 35 6.46 35.13 -8.09
C LYS A 35 7.59 34.41 -8.82
N LYS A 36 8.27 33.47 -8.16
CA LYS A 36 9.32 32.65 -8.79
C LYS A 36 8.72 31.56 -9.67
N ILE A 37 7.62 30.94 -9.22
CA ILE A 37 6.85 29.94 -9.97
C ILE A 37 6.29 30.58 -11.24
N GLU A 38 5.62 31.72 -11.12
CA GLU A 38 5.05 32.45 -12.25
C GLU A 38 6.14 32.86 -13.25
N LYS A 39 7.29 33.37 -12.77
CA LYS A 39 8.44 33.67 -13.62
C LYS A 39 8.99 32.42 -14.31
N PHE A 40 9.13 31.30 -13.58
CA PHE A 40 9.64 30.05 -14.13
C PHE A 40 8.73 29.50 -15.23
N PHE A 41 7.41 29.59 -15.07
CA PHE A 41 6.44 29.17 -16.08
C PHE A 41 6.27 30.15 -17.23
N LYS A 42 6.50 31.45 -17.04
CA LYS A 42 6.48 32.44 -18.12
C LYS A 42 7.72 32.36 -19.02
N VAL A 43 8.87 31.93 -18.47
CA VAL A 43 10.14 31.83 -19.21
C VAL A 43 10.29 30.47 -19.91
N ASN A 44 9.50 29.46 -19.51
CA ASN A 44 9.53 28.11 -20.07
C ASN A 44 8.24 27.79 -20.84
N ASP A 45 8.31 26.99 -21.91
CA ASP A 45 7.16 26.67 -22.80
C ASP A 45 6.06 25.82 -22.14
N PHE A 46 5.29 26.44 -21.25
CA PHE A 46 4.12 25.83 -20.63
C PHE A 46 2.89 26.68 -20.88
N LYS A 47 1.88 26.09 -21.52
CA LYS A 47 0.58 26.74 -21.66
C LYS A 47 -0.25 26.45 -20.41
N ILE A 48 -0.29 27.41 -19.48
CA ILE A 48 -1.27 27.43 -18.40
C ILE A 48 -2.64 27.69 -19.05
N LYS A 49 -3.56 26.74 -18.89
CA LYS A 49 -4.92 26.80 -19.46
C LYS A 49 -5.84 27.66 -18.62
N ASP A 50 -5.72 27.57 -17.28
CA ASP A 50 -6.58 28.28 -16.34
C ASP A 50 -5.92 28.40 -14.95
N PHE A 51 -6.53 29.13 -14.03
CA PHE A 51 -6.16 29.14 -12.62
C PHE A 51 -7.39 28.87 -11.73
N ILE A 52 -7.34 27.80 -10.94
CA ILE A 52 -8.36 27.50 -9.91
C ILE A 52 -7.96 28.20 -8.61
N LYS A 53 -8.87 28.93 -7.97
CA LYS A 53 -8.60 29.51 -6.65
C LYS A 53 -8.83 28.48 -5.54
N ILE A 54 -7.78 28.15 -4.78
CA ILE A 54 -7.92 27.44 -3.50
C ILE A 54 -7.61 28.42 -2.36
N ASP A 55 -8.68 28.86 -1.69
CA ASP A 55 -8.77 30.03 -0.80
C ASP A 55 -8.25 31.32 -1.44
N LYS A 56 -6.96 31.64 -1.23
CA LYS A 56 -6.29 32.86 -1.71
C LYS A 56 -5.22 32.60 -2.78
N PHE A 57 -4.94 31.33 -3.11
CA PHE A 57 -3.87 30.95 -4.02
C PHE A 57 -4.43 30.58 -5.40
N PRO A 58 -3.94 31.22 -6.49
CA PRO A 58 -4.25 30.79 -7.84
C PRO A 58 -3.44 29.53 -8.17
N ILE A 59 -4.11 28.38 -8.29
CA ILE A 59 -3.50 27.12 -8.70
C ILE A 59 -3.58 27.01 -10.22
N PRO A 60 -2.45 26.98 -10.95
CA PRO A 60 -2.47 26.81 -12.39
C PRO A 60 -3.01 25.43 -12.77
N VAL A 61 -3.88 25.43 -13.78
CA VAL A 61 -4.36 24.26 -14.52
C VAL A 61 -3.62 24.22 -15.83
N PHE A 62 -2.94 23.12 -16.13
CA PHE A 62 -2.14 22.99 -17.33
C PHE A 62 -2.98 22.53 -18.53
N GLY A 63 -2.71 23.10 -19.70
CA GLY A 63 -3.37 22.78 -20.96
C GLY A 63 -2.48 22.00 -21.92
N SER A 64 -3.10 21.45 -22.96
CA SER A 64 -2.47 20.59 -23.97
C SER A 64 -1.55 21.37 -24.90
N GLU A 65 -0.30 21.48 -24.46
CA GLU A 65 0.97 21.32 -25.21
C GLU A 65 2.04 21.26 -24.10
N THR A 66 1.94 20.22 -23.27
CA THR A 66 2.81 20.10 -22.10
C THR A 66 4.15 19.52 -22.55
N ASN A 67 5.21 20.31 -22.46
CA ASN A 67 6.55 19.75 -22.45
C ASN A 67 6.72 18.97 -21.13
N VAL A 68 6.52 17.65 -21.20
CA VAL A 68 6.56 16.73 -20.04
C VAL A 68 7.90 16.85 -19.31
N GLU A 69 9.00 17.02 -20.05
CA GLU A 69 10.31 17.14 -19.44
C GLU A 69 10.41 18.38 -18.56
N LYS A 70 10.02 19.54 -19.08
CA LYS A 70 10.03 20.77 -18.31
C LYS A 70 9.12 20.64 -17.09
N LEU A 71 7.93 20.02 -17.22
CA LEU A 71 6.97 19.87 -16.12
C LEU A 71 7.60 19.10 -14.97
N MET A 72 8.22 17.97 -15.29
CA MET A 72 8.95 17.17 -14.32
C MET A 72 10.07 17.98 -13.68
N ASP A 73 10.84 18.75 -14.45
CA ASP A 73 11.94 19.55 -13.92
C ASP A 73 11.44 20.58 -12.90
N PHE A 74 10.35 21.25 -13.22
CA PHE A 74 9.72 22.19 -12.30
C PHE A 74 9.22 21.52 -11.02
N VAL A 75 8.39 20.47 -11.16
CA VAL A 75 7.71 19.84 -10.02
C VAL A 75 8.72 19.16 -9.12
N LEU A 76 9.71 18.46 -9.68
CA LEU A 76 10.70 17.72 -8.90
C LEU A 76 11.76 18.64 -8.25
N THR A 77 12.00 19.85 -8.76
CA THR A 77 12.87 20.84 -8.08
C THR A 77 12.15 21.65 -7.00
N LEU A 78 10.81 21.70 -7.04
CA LEU A 78 10.01 22.52 -6.15
C LEU A 78 10.30 22.30 -4.64
N PRO A 79 10.46 21.07 -4.13
CA PRO A 79 10.75 20.84 -2.71
C PRO A 79 12.02 21.55 -2.21
N GLN A 80 13.10 21.51 -3.01
CA GLN A 80 14.35 22.19 -2.68
C GLN A 80 14.18 23.72 -2.74
N ASN A 81 13.46 24.23 -3.74
CA ASN A 81 13.15 25.66 -3.85
C ASN A 81 12.32 26.16 -2.66
N ILE A 82 11.37 25.35 -2.17
CA ILE A 82 10.57 25.64 -0.96
C ILE A 82 11.49 25.81 0.23
N TYR A 83 12.43 24.88 0.42
CA TYR A 83 13.43 24.98 1.48
C TYR A 83 14.27 26.24 1.35
N GLU A 84 14.85 26.53 0.17
CA GLU A 84 15.75 27.66 -0.01
C GLU A 84 15.10 29.02 0.29
N ILE A 85 13.83 29.18 -0.07
CA ILE A 85 13.07 30.41 0.19
C ILE A 85 12.70 30.53 1.67
N ASN A 86 12.59 29.41 2.38
CA ASN A 86 12.08 29.34 3.75
C ASN A 86 13.10 28.70 4.70
N ASN A 87 14.40 28.78 4.42
CA ASN A 87 15.47 28.15 5.21
C ASN A 87 15.58 28.73 6.63
N ASN A 88 14.98 29.90 6.87
CA ASN A 88 14.80 30.52 8.17
C ASN A 88 13.60 29.97 8.96
N LYS A 89 12.68 29.25 8.31
CA LYS A 89 11.45 28.68 8.90
C LYS A 89 11.49 27.16 9.01
N ILE A 90 12.14 26.48 8.06
CA ILE A 90 12.19 25.01 7.99
C ILE A 90 13.64 24.51 7.86
N LYS A 91 13.89 23.31 8.39
CA LYS A 91 15.21 22.65 8.34
C LYS A 91 15.38 21.71 7.12
N GLY A 92 14.29 21.43 6.41
CA GLY A 92 14.25 20.54 5.27
C GLY A 92 12.81 20.18 4.90
N VAL A 93 12.67 19.41 3.82
CA VAL A 93 11.39 18.91 3.32
C VAL A 93 11.41 17.39 3.34
N LEU A 94 10.38 16.79 3.95
CA LEU A 94 10.14 15.35 3.93
C LEU A 94 8.99 15.06 2.98
N ILE A 95 9.21 14.16 2.02
CA ILE A 95 8.20 13.74 1.06
C ILE A 95 7.87 12.29 1.36
N PHE A 96 6.62 12.05 1.73
CA PHE A 96 6.07 10.72 1.96
C PHE A 96 5.29 10.30 0.73
N ILE A 97 5.69 9.19 0.12
CA ILE A 97 4.99 8.59 -1.01
C ILE A 97 4.53 7.22 -0.58
N ASP A 98 3.24 7.14 -0.30
CA ASP A 98 2.59 5.90 0.11
C ASP A 98 2.21 5.05 -1.09
N GLU A 99 2.17 3.73 -0.89
CA GLU A 99 1.92 2.72 -1.93
C GLU A 99 2.76 2.91 -3.21
N PHE A 100 4.07 3.07 -3.04
CA PHE A 100 4.99 3.38 -4.13
C PHE A 100 4.95 2.36 -5.28
N GLN A 101 4.55 1.10 -5.02
CA GLN A 101 4.39 0.08 -6.06
C GLN A 101 3.37 0.44 -7.15
N ILE A 102 2.47 1.40 -6.91
CA ILE A 102 1.57 1.94 -7.93
C ILE A 102 2.35 2.52 -9.12
N ILE A 103 3.62 2.90 -8.93
CA ILE A 103 4.50 3.36 -10.02
C ILE A 103 4.66 2.33 -11.16
N LYS A 104 4.42 1.03 -10.89
CA LYS A 104 4.39 -0.02 -11.92
C LYS A 104 3.35 0.26 -13.02
N GLU A 105 2.30 1.03 -12.71
CA GLU A 105 1.27 1.39 -13.69
C GLU A 105 1.74 2.39 -14.76
N LEU A 106 2.95 2.97 -14.63
CA LEU A 106 3.56 3.81 -15.66
C LEU A 106 4.09 3.01 -16.87
N ASP A 107 4.09 1.67 -16.81
CA ASP A 107 4.42 0.77 -17.92
C ASP A 107 5.79 1.15 -18.53
N ASP A 108 5.88 1.36 -19.85
CA ASP A 108 7.09 1.73 -20.59
C ASP A 108 7.82 2.99 -20.07
N TYR A 109 7.13 3.86 -19.32
CA TYR A 109 7.71 5.12 -18.81
C TYR A 109 8.30 5.00 -17.40
N LYS A 110 8.12 3.85 -16.72
CA LYS A 110 8.57 3.62 -15.35
C LYS A 110 10.06 3.92 -15.18
N ASP A 111 10.90 3.31 -16.00
CA ASP A 111 12.36 3.40 -15.84
C ASP A 111 12.86 4.83 -16.07
N SER A 112 12.43 5.45 -17.18
CA SER A 112 12.77 6.84 -17.49
C SER A 112 12.37 7.80 -16.36
N PHE A 113 11.17 7.59 -15.80
CA PHE A 113 10.70 8.36 -14.66
C PHE A 113 11.59 8.16 -13.41
N LEU A 114 11.91 6.91 -13.05
CA LEU A 114 12.73 6.60 -11.89
C LEU A 114 14.14 7.19 -12.02
N TRP A 115 14.77 7.06 -13.19
CA TRP A 115 16.09 7.66 -13.47
C TRP A 115 16.07 9.18 -13.35
N LYS A 116 15.02 9.82 -13.86
CA LYS A 116 14.85 11.26 -13.75
C LYS A 116 14.63 11.70 -12.30
N LEU A 117 13.75 11.03 -11.56
CA LEU A 117 13.53 11.25 -10.14
C LEU A 117 14.84 11.11 -9.34
N ARG A 118 15.63 10.08 -9.64
CA ARG A 118 16.96 9.86 -9.04
C ARG A 118 17.91 11.04 -9.26
N ASN A 119 17.94 11.60 -10.47
CA ASN A 119 18.77 12.76 -10.78
C ASN A 119 18.38 13.98 -9.91
N TYR A 120 17.08 14.18 -9.67
CA TYR A 120 16.62 15.25 -8.78
C TYR A 120 17.02 15.00 -7.34
N ILE A 121 16.73 13.80 -6.82
CA ILE A 121 17.04 13.44 -5.43
C ILE A 121 18.53 13.63 -5.12
N GLN A 122 19.43 13.31 -6.06
CA GLN A 122 20.88 13.49 -5.86
C GLN A 122 21.32 14.95 -5.74
N ASN A 123 20.59 15.87 -6.36
CA ASN A 123 20.93 17.28 -6.39
C ASN A 123 20.23 18.07 -5.26
N GLN A 124 19.48 17.39 -4.39
CA GLN A 124 18.73 17.99 -3.29
C GLN A 124 19.38 17.70 -1.95
N ASN A 125 19.91 18.75 -1.32
CA ASN A 125 20.62 18.61 -0.04
C ASN A 125 19.71 18.67 1.18
N ASN A 126 18.48 19.18 1.02
CA ASN A 126 17.56 19.46 2.12
C ASN A 126 16.18 18.81 1.93
N VAL A 127 16.11 17.81 1.06
CA VAL A 127 14.91 17.05 0.77
C VAL A 127 15.19 15.57 1.07
N SER A 128 14.26 14.90 1.73
CA SER A 128 14.34 13.47 2.00
C SER A 128 13.03 12.79 1.60
N TYR A 129 13.14 11.63 0.99
CA TYR A 129 12.03 10.87 0.44
C TYR A 129 11.83 9.61 1.27
N LEU A 130 10.59 9.36 1.70
CA LEU A 130 10.17 8.13 2.34
C LEU A 130 9.14 7.46 1.43
N PHE A 131 9.49 6.28 0.94
CA PHE A 131 8.62 5.44 0.14
C PHE A 131 8.07 4.32 1.03
N SER A 132 6.75 4.18 1.10
CA SER A 132 6.08 3.04 1.72
C SER A 132 5.31 2.24 0.67
N GLY A 133 4.98 1.00 1.01
CA GLY A 133 4.16 0.13 0.17
C GLY A 133 4.16 -1.30 0.67
N SER A 134 3.07 -2.01 0.41
CA SER A 134 2.93 -3.45 0.64
C SER A 134 3.71 -4.25 -0.41
N ILE A 135 5.03 -4.21 -0.32
CA ILE A 135 5.92 -4.82 -1.31
C ILE A 135 6.71 -5.94 -0.64
N SER A 136 6.64 -7.15 -1.20
CA SER A 136 7.53 -8.24 -0.78
C SER A 136 8.98 -7.80 -0.99
N MET A 137 9.88 -8.12 -0.04
CA MET A 137 11.32 -7.86 -0.21
C MET A 137 11.92 -8.56 -1.45
N GLN A 138 11.21 -9.57 -1.98
CA GLN A 138 11.58 -10.31 -3.18
C GLN A 138 11.00 -9.72 -4.47
N ASP A 139 10.18 -8.66 -4.37
CA ASP A 139 9.59 -7.99 -5.52
C ASP A 139 10.69 -7.37 -6.39
N GLU A 140 10.57 -7.58 -7.70
CA GLU A 140 11.49 -7.04 -8.71
C GLU A 140 11.64 -5.52 -8.58
N LEU A 141 10.58 -4.79 -8.21
CA LEU A 141 10.63 -3.34 -8.02
C LEU A 141 11.57 -2.91 -6.89
N ILE A 142 11.67 -3.68 -5.80
CA ILE A 142 12.62 -3.38 -4.72
C ILE A 142 14.06 -3.57 -5.23
N SER A 143 14.31 -4.63 -6.00
CA SER A 143 15.61 -4.87 -6.63
C SER A 143 15.96 -3.77 -7.65
N GLU A 144 15.02 -3.41 -8.52
CA GLU A 144 15.17 -2.37 -9.54
C GLU A 144 15.47 -1.00 -8.95
N ILE A 145 14.98 -0.69 -7.75
CA ILE A 145 15.12 0.62 -7.12
C ILE A 145 16.28 0.65 -6.13
N ALA A 146 16.29 -0.28 -5.17
CA ALA A 146 17.12 -0.19 -3.97
C ALA A 146 18.40 -1.04 -4.04
N SER A 147 18.53 -1.99 -4.99
CA SER A 147 19.74 -2.80 -5.09
C SER A 147 20.97 -1.97 -5.50
N GLN A 148 22.17 -2.53 -5.33
CA GLN A 148 23.42 -1.88 -5.76
C GLN A 148 23.43 -1.56 -7.26
N ARG A 149 22.73 -2.35 -8.08
CA ARG A 149 22.55 -2.13 -9.52
C ARG A 149 21.23 -1.44 -9.88
N GLY A 150 20.39 -1.19 -8.88
CA GLY A 150 19.11 -0.51 -9.05
C GLY A 150 19.27 0.98 -9.29
N VAL A 151 18.17 1.64 -9.66
CA VAL A 151 18.11 3.06 -10.01
C VAL A 151 18.75 3.91 -8.91
N PHE A 152 18.50 3.64 -7.63
CA PHE A 152 19.09 4.43 -6.55
C PHE A 152 20.48 3.94 -6.10
N GLY A 153 20.99 2.86 -6.68
CA GLY A 153 22.37 2.39 -6.53
C GLY A 153 22.80 2.21 -5.08
N GLY A 154 21.94 1.62 -4.24
CA GLY A 154 22.18 1.41 -2.82
C GLY A 154 22.12 2.67 -1.94
N ARG A 155 21.66 3.82 -2.46
CA ARG A 155 21.46 5.06 -1.68
C ARG A 155 20.12 5.15 -0.98
N MET A 156 19.27 4.15 -1.16
CA MET A 156 17.98 4.01 -0.48
C MET A 156 18.17 3.13 0.75
N ILE A 157 17.75 3.63 1.92
CA ILE A 157 17.69 2.83 3.15
C ILE A 157 16.37 2.08 3.13
N THR A 158 16.44 0.75 2.99
CA THR A 158 15.26 -0.12 3.02
C THR A 158 15.04 -0.61 4.43
N ILE A 159 13.86 -0.33 4.99
CA ILE A 159 13.43 -0.85 6.29
C ILE A 159 12.30 -1.83 6.04
N ASN A 160 12.54 -3.10 6.37
CA ASN A 160 11.47 -4.09 6.38
C ASN A 160 10.69 -3.99 7.70
N MET A 161 9.37 -3.96 7.62
CA MET A 161 8.46 -3.91 8.77
C MET A 161 7.77 -5.26 8.95
N PRO A 162 8.41 -6.25 9.60
CA PRO A 162 7.78 -7.54 9.85
C PRO A 162 6.64 -7.40 10.87
N PRO A 163 5.74 -8.41 10.95
CA PRO A 163 4.82 -8.54 12.07
C PRO A 163 5.55 -8.52 13.41
N PHE A 164 4.84 -8.13 14.48
CA PHE A 164 5.43 -8.11 15.81
C PHE A 164 5.88 -9.50 16.24
N THR A 165 7.05 -9.56 16.86
CA THR A 165 7.50 -10.76 17.57
C THR A 165 6.57 -11.06 18.74
N LYS A 166 6.59 -12.30 19.21
CA LYS A 166 5.80 -12.72 20.36
C LYS A 166 6.11 -11.90 21.61
N GLU A 167 7.37 -11.54 21.83
CA GLU A 167 7.87 -10.72 22.93
C GLU A 167 7.39 -9.27 22.79
N THR A 168 7.42 -8.73 21.56
CA THR A 168 6.87 -7.40 21.25
C THR A 168 5.37 -7.36 21.54
N VAL A 169 4.59 -8.35 21.10
CA VAL A 169 3.15 -8.42 21.38
C VAL A 169 2.90 -8.51 22.89
N LYS A 170 3.67 -9.32 23.62
CA LYS A 170 3.53 -9.46 25.08
C LYS A 170 3.75 -8.12 25.78
N SER A 171 4.79 -7.39 25.38
CA SER A 171 5.13 -6.08 25.96
C SER A 171 4.10 -5.01 25.57
N TYR A 172 3.67 -5.02 24.31
CA TYR A 172 2.66 -4.13 23.77
C TYR A 172 1.32 -4.26 24.51
N LEU A 173 0.83 -5.50 24.71
CA LEU A 173 -0.40 -5.75 25.44
C LEU A 173 -0.29 -5.38 26.92
N LYS A 174 0.85 -5.65 27.57
CA LYS A 174 1.07 -5.19 28.96
C LYS A 174 0.94 -3.67 29.10
N GLN A 175 1.39 -2.91 28.11
CA GLN A 175 1.31 -1.45 28.12
C GLN A 175 -0.09 -0.93 27.75
N LYS A 176 -0.71 -1.52 26.72
CA LYS A 176 -1.93 -0.97 26.10
C LYS A 176 -3.23 -1.60 26.60
N ALA A 177 -3.17 -2.81 27.13
CA ALA A 177 -4.30 -3.57 27.64
C ALA A 177 -3.89 -4.37 28.90
N PRO A 178 -3.48 -3.68 30.00
CA PRO A 178 -2.98 -4.34 31.21
C PRO A 178 -4.02 -5.24 31.91
N ASN A 179 -5.30 -5.02 31.62
CA ASN A 179 -6.42 -5.82 32.08
C ASN A 179 -6.65 -7.12 31.28
N LEU A 180 -5.90 -7.36 30.21
CA LEU A 180 -5.88 -8.66 29.55
C LEU A 180 -4.87 -9.58 30.23
N ILE A 181 -5.40 -10.53 30.99
CA ILE A 181 -4.59 -11.47 31.78
C ILE A 181 -4.54 -12.78 31.02
N PHE A 182 -3.39 -13.14 30.44
CA PHE A 182 -3.22 -14.41 29.76
C PHE A 182 -2.49 -15.44 30.63
N SER A 183 -2.90 -16.70 30.54
CA SER A 183 -1.98 -17.83 30.80
C SER A 183 -0.94 -17.94 29.68
N ASP A 184 0.15 -18.66 29.91
CA ASP A 184 1.17 -18.85 28.86
C ASP A 184 0.62 -19.55 27.61
N THR A 185 -0.25 -20.56 27.79
CA THR A 185 -0.93 -21.25 26.67
C THR A 185 -1.94 -20.34 25.97
N GLY A 186 -2.71 -19.55 26.72
CA GLY A 186 -3.63 -18.55 26.19
C GLY A 186 -2.91 -17.49 25.35
N PHE A 187 -1.79 -16.96 25.84
CA PHE A 187 -0.99 -15.99 25.10
C PHE A 187 -0.38 -16.60 23.82
N ASN A 188 0.12 -17.82 23.90
CA ASN A 188 0.62 -18.55 22.72
C ASN A 188 -0.48 -18.70 21.67
N LYS A 189 -1.71 -19.01 22.09
CA LYS A 189 -2.85 -19.13 21.20
C LYS A 189 -3.22 -17.79 20.59
N PHE A 190 -3.26 -16.72 21.39
CA PHE A 190 -3.54 -15.36 20.93
C PHE A 190 -2.54 -14.91 19.85
N TYR A 191 -1.25 -15.14 20.08
CA TYR A 191 -0.21 -14.81 19.12
C TYR A 191 -0.38 -15.60 17.81
N LYS A 192 -0.65 -16.91 17.90
CA LYS A 192 -0.94 -17.73 16.71
C LYS A 192 -2.17 -17.26 15.94
N CYS A 193 -3.22 -16.85 16.65
CA CYS A 193 -4.46 -16.34 16.04
C CYS A 193 -4.28 -15.01 15.32
N THR A 194 -3.35 -14.16 15.77
CA THR A 194 -3.13 -12.81 15.22
C THR A 194 -1.90 -12.73 14.31
N SER A 195 -1.06 -13.77 14.29
CA SER A 195 0.22 -13.83 13.60
C SER A 195 1.17 -12.65 13.93
N GLY A 196 0.95 -11.98 15.06
CA GLY A 196 1.68 -10.77 15.44
C GLY A 196 1.38 -9.54 14.57
N ILE A 197 0.40 -9.60 13.67
CA ILE A 197 0.04 -8.46 12.81
C ILE A 197 -0.61 -7.37 13.68
N PRO A 198 -0.07 -6.15 13.74
CA PRO A 198 -0.52 -5.13 14.69
C PRO A 198 -2.03 -4.82 14.64
N ALA A 199 -2.62 -4.80 13.45
CA ALA A 199 -4.06 -4.59 13.27
C ALA A 199 -4.88 -5.70 13.93
N TYR A 200 -4.53 -6.97 13.71
CA TYR A 200 -5.22 -8.13 14.29
C TYR A 200 -5.00 -8.24 15.79
N VAL A 201 -3.78 -7.96 16.26
CA VAL A 201 -3.47 -7.87 17.69
C VAL A 201 -4.38 -6.85 18.36
N ASN A 202 -4.50 -5.64 17.79
CA ASN A 202 -5.34 -4.59 18.36
C ASN A 202 -6.81 -4.95 18.37
N ILE A 203 -7.38 -5.32 17.22
CA ILE A 203 -8.80 -5.65 17.11
C ILE A 203 -9.12 -6.80 18.06
N PHE A 204 -8.35 -7.89 18.01
CA PHE A 204 -8.68 -9.05 18.83
C PHE A 204 -8.50 -8.77 20.33
N ALA A 205 -7.46 -8.03 20.74
CA ALA A 205 -7.29 -7.62 22.13
C ALA A 205 -8.50 -6.81 22.64
N THR A 206 -9.09 -5.93 21.82
CA THR A 206 -10.27 -5.16 22.24
C THR A 206 -11.53 -6.00 22.41
N LEU A 207 -11.60 -7.15 21.75
CA LEU A 207 -12.76 -8.04 21.76
C LEU A 207 -12.71 -9.08 22.88
N LEU A 208 -11.53 -9.31 23.46
CA LEU A 208 -11.34 -10.28 24.52
C LEU A 208 -11.96 -9.80 25.86
N PRO A 209 -12.49 -10.73 26.67
CA PRO A 209 -12.90 -10.46 28.03
C PRO A 209 -11.74 -9.89 28.86
N LYS A 210 -12.06 -8.87 29.67
CA LYS A 210 -11.11 -8.16 30.53
C LYS A 210 -11.18 -8.69 31.96
N ASP A 211 -10.07 -8.54 32.68
CA ASP A 211 -9.96 -8.85 34.11
C ASP A 211 -10.22 -10.32 34.49
N ILE A 212 -10.14 -11.22 33.49
CA ILE A 212 -10.18 -12.67 33.68
C ILE A 212 -8.93 -13.32 33.09
N LYS A 213 -8.54 -14.47 33.65
CA LYS A 213 -7.39 -15.23 33.14
C LYS A 213 -7.79 -16.04 31.90
N LEU A 214 -7.30 -15.62 30.75
CA LEU A 214 -7.54 -16.23 29.44
C LEU A 214 -6.61 -17.43 29.22
N ASP A 215 -7.20 -18.60 29.03
CA ASP A 215 -6.52 -19.82 28.59
C ASP A 215 -6.62 -20.04 27.08
N GLU A 216 -5.95 -21.10 26.59
CA GLU A 216 -5.97 -21.44 25.16
C GLU A 216 -7.39 -21.67 24.63
N HIS A 217 -8.25 -22.30 25.43
CA HIS A 217 -9.61 -22.64 25.01
C HIS A 217 -10.48 -21.38 24.91
N MET A 218 -10.43 -20.50 25.92
CA MET A 218 -11.14 -19.22 25.91
C MET A 218 -10.72 -18.35 24.73
N VAL A 219 -9.40 -18.20 24.50
CA VAL A 219 -8.89 -17.41 23.37
C VAL A 219 -9.35 -18.00 22.05
N LYS A 220 -9.36 -19.33 21.90
CA LYS A 220 -9.83 -19.98 20.67
C LYS A 220 -11.31 -19.68 20.43
N ILE A 221 -12.17 -19.84 21.44
CA ILE A 221 -13.62 -19.59 21.32
C ILE A 221 -13.88 -18.13 20.96
N GLU A 222 -13.28 -17.19 21.68
CA GLU A 222 -13.46 -15.76 21.41
C GLU A 222 -12.97 -15.40 20.00
N PHE A 223 -11.86 -15.98 19.56
CA PHE A 223 -11.38 -15.76 18.20
C PHE A 223 -12.38 -16.29 17.16
N GLU A 224 -12.90 -17.51 17.34
CA GLU A 224 -13.82 -18.15 16.39
C GLU A 224 -15.23 -17.54 16.38
N ASP A 225 -15.68 -16.96 17.50
CA ASP A 225 -16.91 -16.20 17.61
C ASP A 225 -16.76 -14.82 16.96
N LYS A 226 -15.63 -14.14 17.23
CA LYS A 226 -15.40 -12.77 16.77
C LYS A 226 -14.67 -12.67 15.43
N ILE A 227 -14.34 -13.79 14.78
CA ILE A 227 -13.56 -13.81 13.52
C ILE A 227 -14.17 -12.91 12.45
N LYS A 228 -15.51 -12.83 12.35
CA LYS A 228 -16.20 -11.96 11.39
C LYS A 228 -15.96 -10.47 11.66
N VAL A 229 -15.83 -10.07 12.92
CA VAL A 229 -15.52 -8.70 13.31
C VAL A 229 -14.07 -8.37 12.99
N ILE A 230 -13.16 -9.28 13.37
CA ILE A 230 -11.72 -9.20 13.04
C ILE A 230 -11.54 -9.09 11.51
N ASN A 231 -12.38 -9.80 10.75
CA ASN A 231 -12.27 -9.96 9.31
C ASN A 231 -13.28 -9.11 8.54
N SER A 232 -13.94 -8.14 9.17
CA SER A 232 -15.03 -7.39 8.54
C SER A 232 -14.64 -6.81 7.18
N HIS A 233 -13.42 -6.27 7.06
CA HIS A 233 -12.86 -5.81 5.79
C HIS A 233 -12.63 -6.94 4.77
N LEU A 234 -12.19 -8.12 5.21
CA LEU A 234 -11.99 -9.31 4.38
C LEU A 234 -13.32 -9.91 3.92
N VAL A 235 -14.36 -9.88 4.75
CA VAL A 235 -15.72 -10.32 4.37
C VAL A 235 -16.26 -9.41 3.26
N VAL A 236 -16.16 -8.10 3.43
CA VAL A 236 -16.56 -7.13 2.41
C VAL A 236 -15.75 -7.32 1.12
N MET A 237 -14.45 -7.61 1.23
CA MET A 237 -13.61 -7.90 0.08
C MET A 237 -14.04 -9.21 -0.60
N TRP A 238 -14.28 -10.28 0.18
CA TRP A 238 -14.76 -11.57 -0.30
C TRP A 238 -16.06 -11.47 -1.07
N ASP A 239 -17.02 -10.67 -0.61
CA ASP A 239 -18.30 -10.44 -1.27
C ASP A 239 -18.17 -9.69 -2.60
N LYS A 240 -17.11 -8.88 -2.74
CA LYS A 240 -16.79 -8.17 -3.99
C LYS A 240 -16.11 -9.05 -5.03
N LEU A 241 -15.55 -10.19 -4.62
CA LEU A 241 -14.92 -11.14 -5.54
C LEU A 241 -15.95 -11.74 -6.49
N THR A 242 -15.50 -12.00 -7.70
CA THR A 242 -16.23 -12.86 -8.63
C THR A 242 -16.22 -14.30 -8.12
N LEU A 243 -17.21 -15.09 -8.53
CA LEU A 243 -17.27 -16.51 -8.20
C LEU A 243 -15.98 -17.25 -8.59
N ARG A 244 -15.34 -16.85 -9.71
CA ARG A 244 -14.05 -17.39 -10.14
C ARG A 244 -12.92 -17.07 -9.18
N GLU A 245 -12.83 -15.84 -8.73
CA GLU A 245 -11.81 -15.40 -7.77
C GLU A 245 -11.99 -16.11 -6.42
N GLN A 246 -13.23 -16.30 -5.95
CA GLN A 246 -13.55 -17.10 -4.76
C GLN A 246 -13.07 -18.56 -4.90
N TYR A 247 -13.36 -19.21 -6.03
CA TYR A 247 -12.89 -20.59 -6.28
C TYR A 247 -11.37 -20.70 -6.35
N ILE A 248 -10.69 -19.71 -6.91
CA ILE A 248 -9.21 -19.67 -6.93
C ILE A 248 -8.69 -19.62 -5.48
N ILE A 249 -9.22 -18.72 -4.65
CA ILE A 249 -8.81 -18.63 -3.24
C ILE A 249 -9.04 -19.95 -2.50
N ILE A 250 -10.22 -20.55 -2.67
CA ILE A 250 -10.56 -21.84 -2.05
C ILE A 250 -9.57 -22.93 -2.47
N SER A 251 -9.20 -22.98 -3.76
CA SER A 251 -8.27 -23.97 -4.27
C SER A 251 -6.87 -23.91 -3.64
N LEU A 252 -6.50 -22.73 -3.11
CA LEU A 252 -5.23 -22.41 -2.46
C LEU A 252 -5.25 -22.61 -0.94
N LEU A 253 -6.39 -22.95 -0.32
CA LEU A 253 -6.46 -23.19 1.13
C LEU A 253 -5.58 -24.38 1.55
N ASP A 254 -5.52 -25.42 0.72
CA ASP A 254 -4.73 -26.63 0.96
C ASP A 254 -3.22 -26.43 0.79
N GLY A 255 -2.82 -25.32 0.15
CA GLY A 255 -1.43 -25.05 -0.15
C GLY A 255 -1.24 -24.33 -1.49
N PRO A 256 0.01 -23.94 -1.78
CA PRO A 256 0.33 -23.21 -2.99
C PRO A 256 0.19 -24.07 -4.25
N LEU A 257 -0.26 -23.45 -5.35
CA LEU A 257 -0.50 -24.14 -6.62
C LEU A 257 0.05 -23.38 -7.81
N LYS A 258 0.44 -24.11 -8.86
CA LYS A 258 0.75 -23.53 -10.17
C LYS A 258 -0.54 -23.12 -10.90
N ARG A 259 -0.42 -22.21 -11.85
CA ARG A 259 -1.56 -21.74 -12.67
C ARG A 259 -2.32 -22.89 -13.34
N ASN A 260 -1.62 -23.87 -13.90
CA ASN A 260 -2.25 -25.03 -14.55
C ASN A 260 -2.98 -25.93 -13.55
N GLU A 261 -2.45 -26.09 -12.33
CA GLU A 261 -3.09 -26.86 -11.27
C GLU A 261 -4.39 -26.20 -10.78
N ILE A 262 -4.38 -24.87 -10.62
CA ILE A 262 -5.58 -24.09 -10.31
C ILE A 262 -6.62 -24.26 -11.43
N ALA A 263 -6.20 -24.09 -12.69
CA ALA A 263 -7.07 -24.24 -13.85
C ALA A 263 -7.72 -25.64 -13.90
N ASN A 264 -6.93 -26.68 -13.63
CA ASN A 264 -7.39 -28.08 -13.57
C ASN A 264 -8.37 -28.31 -12.41
N LYS A 265 -8.07 -27.83 -11.19
CA LYS A 265 -9.00 -27.92 -10.04
C LYS A 265 -10.34 -27.24 -10.34
N LEU A 266 -10.31 -26.13 -11.07
CA LEU A 266 -11.50 -25.37 -11.46
C LEU A 266 -12.17 -25.89 -12.74
N GLY A 267 -11.61 -26.91 -13.40
CA GLY A 267 -12.14 -27.52 -14.62
C GLY A 267 -12.13 -26.62 -15.87
N VAL A 268 -11.20 -25.66 -15.96
CA VAL A 268 -11.19 -24.61 -17.01
C VAL A 268 -9.83 -24.35 -17.62
N THR A 269 -9.79 -23.51 -18.67
CA THR A 269 -8.54 -23.19 -19.38
C THR A 269 -7.67 -22.23 -18.56
N THR A 270 -6.35 -22.38 -18.67
CA THR A 270 -5.35 -21.48 -18.05
C THR A 270 -5.56 -20.02 -18.46
N GLY A 271 -5.97 -19.77 -19.72
CA GLY A 271 -6.28 -18.43 -20.24
C GLY A 271 -7.44 -17.76 -19.49
N SER A 272 -8.47 -18.52 -19.14
CA SER A 272 -9.67 -17.99 -18.46
C SER A 272 -9.43 -17.48 -17.04
N ILE A 273 -8.38 -17.95 -16.37
CA ILE A 273 -8.03 -17.53 -15.01
C ILE A 273 -6.95 -16.44 -14.95
N SER A 274 -6.41 -15.98 -16.09
CA SER A 274 -5.37 -14.94 -16.11
C SER A 274 -5.82 -13.66 -15.40
N ARG A 275 -6.99 -13.16 -15.78
CA ARG A 275 -7.53 -11.90 -15.26
C ARG A 275 -7.96 -12.02 -13.79
N PRO A 276 -8.69 -13.08 -13.37
CA PRO A 276 -8.92 -13.37 -11.95
C PRO A 276 -7.64 -13.40 -11.10
N LEU A 277 -6.58 -14.08 -11.56
CA LEU A 277 -5.31 -14.15 -10.82
C LEU A 277 -4.68 -12.76 -10.65
N VAL A 278 -4.59 -11.99 -11.75
CA VAL A 278 -4.06 -10.62 -11.70
C VAL A 278 -4.88 -9.73 -10.76
N ASN A 279 -6.21 -9.83 -10.81
CA ASN A 279 -7.08 -9.07 -9.91
C ASN A 279 -6.85 -9.42 -8.43
N LEU A 280 -6.74 -10.72 -8.11
CA LEU A 280 -6.48 -11.19 -6.76
C LEU A 280 -5.09 -10.76 -6.26
N GLN A 281 -4.08 -10.73 -7.13
CA GLN A 281 -2.76 -10.20 -6.79
C GLN A 281 -2.80 -8.69 -6.52
N HIS A 282 -3.54 -7.92 -7.32
CA HIS A 282 -3.72 -6.49 -7.09
C HIS A 282 -4.48 -6.17 -5.78
N GLN A 283 -5.34 -7.08 -5.34
CA GLN A 283 -6.02 -6.98 -4.04
C GLN A 283 -5.17 -7.52 -2.88
N GLU A 284 -3.93 -7.93 -3.15
CA GLU A 284 -3.00 -8.50 -2.17
C GLU A 284 -3.58 -9.72 -1.43
N LEU A 285 -4.48 -10.45 -2.11
CA LEU A 285 -5.11 -11.67 -1.60
C LEU A 285 -4.31 -12.93 -1.93
N ILE A 286 -3.57 -12.86 -3.03
CA ILE A 286 -2.63 -13.90 -3.43
C ILE A 286 -1.30 -13.29 -3.86
N VAL A 287 -0.22 -14.05 -3.73
CA VAL A 287 1.11 -13.67 -4.21
C VAL A 287 1.65 -14.79 -5.09
N LEU A 288 2.43 -14.43 -6.12
CA LEU A 288 3.12 -15.38 -6.99
C LEU A 288 4.60 -15.40 -6.63
N GLU A 289 5.09 -16.52 -6.10
CA GLU A 289 6.51 -16.74 -5.81
C GLU A 289 6.96 -18.07 -6.41
N ASN A 290 8.11 -18.10 -7.08
CA ASN A 290 8.65 -19.32 -7.69
C ASN A 290 7.63 -20.08 -8.57
N ASN A 291 6.82 -19.34 -9.33
CA ASN A 291 5.75 -19.85 -10.20
C ASN A 291 4.62 -20.59 -9.46
N LEU A 292 4.48 -20.36 -8.15
CA LEU A 292 3.42 -20.87 -7.30
C LEU A 292 2.61 -19.71 -6.71
N TYR A 293 1.29 -19.83 -6.72
CA TYR A 293 0.40 -18.88 -6.08
C TYR A 293 0.18 -19.26 -4.62
N TYR A 294 0.26 -18.29 -3.71
CA TYR A 294 0.07 -18.42 -2.27
C TYR A 294 -1.06 -17.51 -1.81
N LEU A 295 -1.79 -17.88 -0.76
CA LEU A 295 -2.62 -16.93 -0.03
C LEU A 295 -1.73 -16.06 0.85
N SER A 296 -1.83 -14.75 0.68
CA SER A 296 -1.07 -13.76 1.45
C SER A 296 -1.68 -13.42 2.79
N GLU A 297 -2.98 -13.69 2.98
CA GLU A 297 -3.73 -13.26 4.17
C GLU A 297 -4.10 -14.45 5.08
N PRO A 298 -3.33 -14.70 6.16
CA PRO A 298 -3.56 -15.84 7.06
C PRO A 298 -4.93 -15.82 7.73
N ILE A 299 -5.46 -14.64 8.01
CA ILE A 299 -6.73 -14.48 8.70
C ILE A 299 -7.91 -14.79 7.77
N LEU A 300 -7.80 -14.47 6.48
CA LEU A 300 -8.76 -14.86 5.45
C LEU A 300 -8.82 -16.38 5.34
N LYS A 301 -7.65 -17.03 5.22
CA LYS A 301 -7.56 -18.50 5.19
C LYS A 301 -8.29 -19.11 6.39
N ARG A 302 -7.98 -18.62 7.59
CA ARG A 302 -8.55 -19.15 8.83
C ARG A 302 -10.07 -18.97 8.91
N TRP A 303 -10.59 -17.84 8.45
CA TRP A 303 -12.03 -17.62 8.40
C TRP A 303 -12.73 -18.54 7.40
N LEU A 304 -12.19 -18.72 6.20
CA LEU A 304 -12.76 -19.63 5.20
C LEU A 304 -12.77 -21.07 5.68
N GLU A 305 -11.70 -21.54 6.34
CA GLU A 305 -11.68 -22.86 6.99
C GLU A 305 -12.79 -23.02 8.03
N LEU A 306 -13.00 -21.98 8.86
CA LEU A 306 -14.04 -21.98 9.88
C LEU A 306 -15.45 -21.99 9.26
N GLU A 307 -15.72 -21.16 8.25
CA GLU A 307 -17.02 -21.16 7.55
C GLU A 307 -17.31 -22.50 6.90
N TYR A 308 -16.31 -23.12 6.27
CA TYR A 308 -16.44 -24.46 5.71
C TYR A 308 -16.77 -25.49 6.79
N SER A 309 -16.08 -25.45 7.93
CA SER A 309 -16.33 -26.38 9.04
C SER A 309 -17.70 -26.23 9.69
N LYS A 310 -18.23 -24.99 9.74
CA LYS A 310 -19.53 -24.68 10.36
C LYS A 310 -20.70 -25.02 9.45
N ASN A 311 -20.58 -24.73 8.15
CA ASN A 311 -21.69 -24.83 7.20
C ASN A 311 -21.58 -26.04 6.26
N MET A 312 -20.50 -26.81 6.33
CA MET A 312 -20.12 -27.85 5.36
C MET A 312 -20.07 -27.34 3.91
N ASN A 313 -19.96 -26.02 3.73
CA ASN A 313 -19.90 -25.33 2.45
C ASN A 313 -19.23 -23.96 2.62
N PHE A 314 -18.61 -23.45 1.55
CA PHE A 314 -18.12 -22.08 1.53
C PHE A 314 -19.27 -21.11 1.26
N LEU A 315 -19.18 -19.92 1.85
CA LEU A 315 -20.08 -18.81 1.55
C LEU A 315 -19.73 -18.28 0.15
N PHE A 316 -20.31 -18.87 -0.88
CA PHE A 316 -20.25 -18.30 -2.22
C PHE A 316 -21.19 -17.10 -2.31
N ARG A 317 -20.86 -16.15 -3.18
CA ARG A 317 -21.81 -15.10 -3.54
C ARG A 317 -23.09 -15.73 -4.07
N LEU A 318 -24.17 -15.62 -3.31
CA LEU A 318 -25.53 -15.87 -3.81
C LEU A 318 -25.87 -14.67 -4.71
N TYR A 319 -26.33 -14.98 -5.92
CA TYR A 319 -26.51 -14.05 -7.04
C TYR A 319 -27.27 -12.78 -6.70
#